data_AF-A0A016TVC9-F1
#
_entry.id   AF-A0A016TVC9-F1
#
_cell.length_a   1.000
_cell.length_b   1.000
_cell.length_c   1.000
_cell.angle_alpha   90.00
_cell.angle_beta   90.00
_cell.angle_gamma   90.00
#
_symmetry.space_group_name_H-M   'P 1'
#
loop_
_entity.id
_entity.type
_entity.pdbx_description
1 polymer ?
#
loop_
_entity_poly.entity_id
_entity_poly.type
_entity_poly.pdbx_seq_one_letter_code
_entity_poly.pdbx_strand_id
1 'polypeptide(L)'
;MVRRVRQFFEEIKKILGDSCEGTILSSTVELTAWACGVTPDTVTRVGVRPDFVYELLPRAKKKIPNARRDERDVVKRHGEKWGAVIRDFIENRLPQDHMTTLTLHSTLRRFFSDFTMSTTTLKYLLHGLGVKFVKNHGKQRMVFEG
;
A
#
# COMPACT_ATOMS: atom_id res chain seq x y z
N MET A 1 -6.90 -29.17 -18.58
CA MET A 1 -7.60 -28.85 -17.30
C MET A 1 -6.61 -28.41 -16.21
N VAL A 2 -5.69 -29.28 -15.79
CA VAL A 2 -4.67 -29.03 -14.73
C VAL A 2 -3.95 -27.68 -14.85
N ARG A 3 -3.51 -27.28 -16.05
CA ARG A 3 -2.84 -25.98 -16.30
C ARG A 3 -3.70 -24.76 -15.95
N ARG A 4 -4.98 -24.78 -16.33
CA ARG A 4 -5.90 -23.64 -16.09
C ARG A 4 -6.21 -23.51 -14.60
N VAL A 5 -6.39 -24.64 -13.92
CA VAL A 5 -6.60 -24.69 -12.47
C VAL A 5 -5.36 -24.18 -11.72
N ARG A 6 -4.16 -24.57 -12.16
CA ARG A 6 -2.90 -24.00 -11.63
C ARG A 6 -2.85 -22.49 -11.79
N GLN A 7 -3.10 -22.00 -13.01
CA GLN A 7 -3.08 -20.57 -13.29
C GLN A 7 -4.10 -19.79 -12.45
N PHE A 8 -5.29 -20.36 -12.22
CA PHE A 8 -6.29 -19.77 -11.33
C PHE A 8 -5.76 -19.62 -9.90
N PHE A 9 -5.16 -20.66 -9.33
CA PHE A 9 -4.58 -20.59 -7.98
C PHE A 9 -3.36 -19.67 -7.90
N GLU A 10 -2.54 -19.57 -8.95
CA GLU A 10 -1.45 -18.59 -9.05
C GLU A 10 -1.97 -17.15 -9.04
N GLU A 11 -3.08 -16.85 -9.73
CA GLU A 11 -3.67 -15.51 -9.69
C GLU A 11 -4.29 -15.19 -8.32
N ILE A 12 -4.90 -16.17 -7.64
CA ILE A 12 -5.37 -16.01 -6.27
C ILE A 12 -4.19 -15.70 -5.34
N LYS A 13 -3.08 -16.45 -5.45
CA LYS A 13 -1.88 -16.22 -4.65
C LYS A 13 -1.29 -14.83 -4.90
N LYS A 14 -1.29 -14.34 -6.14
CA LYS A 14 -0.86 -12.97 -6.47
C LYS A 14 -1.72 -11.88 -5.82
N ILE A 15 -3.04 -12.07 -5.72
CA ILE A 15 -3.94 -11.08 -5.10
C ILE A 15 -3.73 -11.03 -3.59
N LEU A 16 -3.55 -12.19 -2.97
CA LEU A 16 -3.42 -12.32 -1.52
C LEU A 16 -2.01 -12.03 -0.99
N GLY A 17 -0.98 -12.15 -1.84
CA GLY A 17 0.41 -11.84 -1.50
C GLY A 17 0.90 -12.64 -0.30
N ASP A 18 1.60 -11.98 0.61
CA ASP A 18 2.23 -12.60 1.78
C ASP A 18 1.22 -13.13 2.80
N SER A 19 -0.06 -12.73 2.71
CA SER A 19 -1.12 -13.24 3.60
C SER A 19 -1.42 -14.73 3.39
N CYS A 20 -0.91 -15.34 2.31
CA CYS A 20 -1.04 -16.77 2.03
C CYS A 20 0.00 -17.64 2.74
N GLU A 21 1.06 -17.06 3.31
CA GLU A 21 2.13 -17.83 3.94
C GLU A 21 1.60 -18.66 5.12
N GLY A 22 1.97 -19.94 5.18
CA GLY A 22 1.46 -20.88 6.19
C GLY A 22 0.03 -21.40 5.97
N THR A 23 -0.65 -21.00 4.89
CA THR A 23 -1.99 -21.52 4.54
C THR A 23 -1.93 -22.52 3.39
N ILE A 24 -3.05 -23.19 3.09
CA ILE A 24 -3.17 -24.05 1.89
C ILE A 24 -2.92 -23.27 0.58
N LEU A 25 -3.12 -21.95 0.58
CA LEU A 25 -2.87 -21.06 -0.57
C LEU A 25 -1.38 -20.74 -0.77
N SER A 26 -0.51 -21.18 0.14
CA SER A 26 0.94 -21.05 -0.01
C SER A 26 1.50 -21.92 -1.15
N SER A 27 0.90 -23.09 -1.40
CA SER A 27 1.34 -24.04 -2.43
C SER A 27 0.31 -24.21 -3.54
N THR A 28 0.49 -23.48 -4.63
CA THR A 28 -0.35 -23.56 -5.84
C THR A 28 -0.26 -24.93 -6.51
N VAL A 29 0.88 -25.61 -6.38
CA VAL A 29 1.11 -26.95 -6.93
C VAL A 29 0.24 -27.98 -6.21
N GLU A 30 0.23 -27.97 -4.87
CA GLU A 30 -0.57 -28.90 -4.07
C GLU A 30 -2.07 -28.66 -4.23
N LEU A 31 -2.50 -27.40 -4.25
CA LEU A 31 -3.91 -27.06 -4.50
C LEU A 31 -4.39 -27.54 -5.86
N THR A 32 -3.55 -27.39 -6.88
CA THR A 32 -3.89 -27.88 -8.22
C THR A 32 -3.96 -29.40 -8.24
N ALA A 33 -3.02 -30.06 -7.56
CA ALA A 33 -2.97 -31.52 -7.44
C ALA A 33 -4.26 -32.05 -6.80
N TRP A 34 -4.69 -31.46 -5.68
CA TRP A 34 -5.93 -31.82 -5.00
C TRP A 34 -7.17 -31.53 -5.84
N ALA A 35 -7.27 -30.32 -6.39
CA ALA A 35 -8.44 -29.89 -7.16
C ALA A 35 -8.63 -30.69 -8.46
N CYS A 36 -7.53 -31.17 -9.06
CA CYS A 36 -7.56 -31.95 -10.29
C CYS A 36 -7.45 -33.46 -10.06
N GLY A 37 -7.29 -33.93 -8.83
CA GLY A 37 -7.10 -35.36 -8.52
C GLY A 37 -5.84 -35.97 -9.14
N VAL A 38 -4.74 -35.21 -9.19
CA VAL A 38 -3.46 -35.64 -9.80
C VAL A 38 -2.31 -35.50 -8.81
N THR A 39 -1.17 -36.12 -9.11
CA THR A 39 0.03 -35.97 -8.28
C THR A 39 0.67 -34.58 -8.45
N PRO A 40 1.32 -34.03 -7.40
CA PRO A 40 2.09 -32.77 -7.50
C PRO A 40 3.15 -32.80 -8.61
N ASP A 41 3.80 -33.95 -8.80
CA ASP A 41 4.78 -34.16 -9.88
C ASP A 41 4.16 -33.96 -11.27
N THR A 42 2.93 -34.44 -11.47
CA THR A 42 2.17 -34.22 -12.71
C THR A 42 1.89 -32.72 -12.93
N VAL A 43 1.55 -31.98 -11.88
CA VAL A 43 1.32 -30.53 -11.94
C VAL A 43 2.60 -29.77 -12.30
N THR A 44 3.73 -30.15 -11.71
CA THR A 44 5.04 -29.53 -11.96
C THR A 44 5.49 -29.78 -13.39
N ARG A 45 5.48 -31.03 -13.87
CA ARG A 45 5.83 -31.41 -15.25
C ARG A 45 4.97 -30.70 -16.28
N VAL A 46 3.69 -30.52 -15.97
CA VAL A 46 2.72 -29.85 -16.85
C VAL A 46 2.95 -28.32 -16.90
N GLY A 47 3.64 -27.71 -15.94
CA GLY A 47 3.90 -26.26 -15.92
C GLY A 47 5.10 -25.78 -16.76
N VAL A 48 5.94 -26.68 -17.29
CA VAL A 48 7.29 -26.33 -17.81
C VAL A 48 7.34 -26.09 -19.33
N ARG A 49 6.24 -26.20 -20.08
CA ARG A 49 6.32 -26.02 -21.55
C ARG A 49 6.28 -24.54 -21.97
N PRO A 50 7.33 -24.01 -22.65
CA PRO A 50 7.37 -22.63 -23.14
C PRO A 50 6.36 -22.37 -24.27
N ASP A 51 5.97 -23.40 -25.03
CA ASP A 51 5.14 -23.26 -26.25
C ASP A 51 3.62 -23.33 -25.99
N PHE A 52 3.19 -23.31 -24.73
CA PHE A 52 1.77 -23.48 -24.40
C PHE A 52 1.06 -22.14 -24.30
N VAL A 53 0.83 -21.52 -25.46
CA VAL A 53 0.01 -20.31 -25.60
C VAL A 53 -1.46 -20.71 -25.47
N TYR A 54 -2.05 -20.50 -24.30
CA TYR A 54 -3.50 -20.28 -24.23
C TYR A 54 -3.74 -18.82 -23.92
N GLU A 55 -4.70 -18.25 -24.65
CA GLU A 55 -5.19 -16.89 -24.45
C GLU A 55 -5.34 -16.57 -22.97
N LEU A 56 -4.69 -15.49 -22.57
CA LEU A 56 -4.85 -14.89 -21.25
C LEU A 56 -6.34 -14.81 -20.97
N LEU A 57 -6.81 -15.41 -19.87
CA LEU A 57 -8.14 -15.11 -19.30
C LEU A 57 -8.36 -13.61 -19.49
N PRO A 58 -9.46 -13.17 -20.14
CA PRO A 58 -9.61 -11.78 -20.54
C PRO A 58 -9.46 -10.89 -19.32
N ARG A 59 -8.24 -10.39 -19.14
CA ARG A 59 -7.93 -9.38 -18.16
C ARG A 59 -8.53 -8.15 -18.82
N ALA A 60 -9.74 -7.78 -18.41
CA ALA A 60 -10.05 -6.37 -18.35
C ALA A 60 -8.93 -5.79 -17.50
N LYS A 61 -7.92 -5.19 -18.16
CA LYS A 61 -6.94 -4.36 -17.48
C LYS A 61 -7.82 -3.31 -16.83
N LYS A 62 -8.19 -3.50 -15.56
CA LYS A 62 -8.58 -2.39 -14.72
C LYS A 62 -7.36 -1.50 -14.83
N LYS A 63 -7.47 -0.44 -15.64
CA LYS A 63 -6.73 0.77 -15.40
C LYS A 63 -7.05 1.04 -13.94
N ILE A 64 -6.15 0.61 -13.03
CA ILE A 64 -6.10 1.20 -11.71
C ILE A 64 -5.97 2.66 -12.11
N PRO A 65 -7.02 3.49 -11.95
CA PRO A 65 -6.79 4.90 -12.14
C PRO A 65 -5.61 5.15 -11.23
N ASN A 66 -4.53 5.70 -11.77
CA ASN A 66 -3.61 6.41 -10.92
C ASN A 66 -4.47 7.53 -10.33
N ALA A 67 -5.24 7.19 -9.29
CA ALA A 67 -5.69 8.10 -8.29
C ALA A 67 -4.39 8.47 -7.60
N ARG A 68 -3.57 9.27 -8.30
CA ARG A 68 -2.93 10.41 -7.68
C ARG A 68 -4.08 11.02 -6.91
N ARG A 69 -4.19 10.66 -5.63
CA ARG A 69 -5.12 11.31 -4.73
C ARG A 69 -4.77 12.76 -4.92
N ASP A 70 -5.71 13.52 -5.49
CA ASP A 70 -5.45 14.92 -5.74
C ASP A 70 -5.15 15.52 -4.37
N GLU A 71 -3.94 16.04 -4.21
CA GLU A 71 -3.52 16.65 -2.95
C GLU A 71 -4.51 17.75 -2.57
N ARG A 72 -5.13 18.39 -3.58
CA ARG A 72 -6.22 19.35 -3.42
C ARG A 72 -7.46 18.73 -2.81
N ASP A 73 -7.83 17.50 -3.17
CA ASP A 73 -8.98 16.80 -2.58
C ASP A 73 -8.73 16.44 -1.11
N VAL A 74 -7.50 16.02 -0.77
CA VAL A 74 -7.12 15.70 0.60
C VAL A 74 -7.14 16.96 1.46
N VAL A 75 -6.58 18.07 0.96
CA VAL A 75 -6.64 19.38 1.62
C VAL A 75 -8.08 19.87 1.75
N LYS A 76 -8.93 19.71 0.73
CA LYS A 76 -10.34 20.12 0.79
C LYS A 76 -11.12 19.37 1.86
N ARG A 77 -10.85 18.07 2.05
CA ARG A 77 -11.58 17.24 3.03
C ARG A 77 -11.09 17.38 4.46
N HIS A 78 -9.79 17.65 4.64
CA HIS A 78 -9.15 17.55 5.95
C HIS A 78 -8.46 18.83 6.40
N GLY A 79 -8.15 19.74 5.48
CA GLY A 79 -7.41 20.98 5.74
C GLY A 79 -8.17 21.95 6.64
N GLU A 80 -9.49 22.03 6.55
CA GLU A 80 -10.29 22.91 7.42
C GLU A 80 -10.22 22.47 8.90
N LYS A 81 -10.41 21.18 9.16
CA LYS A 81 -10.40 20.64 10.54
C LYS A 81 -8.98 20.51 11.11
N TRP A 82 -8.03 20.07 10.30
CA TRP A 82 -6.70 19.66 10.79
C TRP A 82 -5.57 20.59 10.35
N GLY A 83 -5.75 21.47 9.38
CA GLY A 83 -4.69 22.35 8.88
C GLY A 83 -4.14 23.28 9.94
N ALA A 84 -5.03 23.97 10.67
CA ALA A 84 -4.63 24.86 11.77
C ALA A 84 -3.97 24.11 12.93
N VAL A 85 -4.52 22.93 13.29
CA VAL A 85 -3.98 22.07 14.35
C VAL A 85 -2.58 21.59 13.98
N ILE A 86 -2.38 21.10 12.76
CA ILE A 86 -1.08 20.63 12.26
C ILE A 86 -0.07 21.79 12.23
N ARG A 87 -0.50 22.99 11.84
CA ARG A 87 0.36 24.18 11.82
C ARG A 87 0.84 24.55 13.23
N ASP A 88 -0.09 24.70 14.18
CA ASP A 88 0.25 24.95 15.58
C ASP A 88 1.15 23.85 16.15
N PHE A 89 0.89 22.59 15.79
CA PHE A 89 1.69 21.48 16.25
C PHE A 89 3.14 21.57 15.77
N ILE A 90 3.35 21.80 14.47
CA ILE A 90 4.67 21.89 13.85
C ILE A 90 5.44 23.12 14.36
N GLU A 91 4.76 24.25 14.58
CA GLU A 91 5.39 25.52 15.00
C GLU A 91 5.68 25.57 16.52
N ASN A 92 4.73 25.14 17.37
CA ASN A 92 4.77 25.44 18.80
C ASN A 92 5.03 24.22 19.71
N ARG A 93 4.66 23.01 19.27
CA ARG A 93 4.62 21.83 20.17
C ARG A 93 5.61 20.73 19.82
N LEU A 94 6.23 20.78 18.64
CA LEU A 94 7.05 19.68 18.14
C LEU A 94 8.55 19.98 18.31
N PRO A 95 9.34 19.09 18.95
CA PRO A 95 10.78 19.29 19.10
C PRO A 95 11.44 19.31 17.73
N GLN A 96 12.15 20.38 17.38
CA GLN A 96 12.69 20.59 16.02
C GLN A 96 13.74 19.56 15.56
N ASP A 97 14.00 18.49 16.31
CA ASP A 97 15.06 17.54 16.01
C ASP A 97 14.46 16.16 15.65
N HIS A 98 14.88 15.61 14.50
CA HIS A 98 14.47 14.30 13.96
C HIS A 98 12.99 14.15 13.57
N MET A 99 12.44 15.15 12.89
CA MET A 99 11.02 15.17 12.54
C MET A 99 10.69 14.42 11.26
N THR A 100 9.86 13.40 11.41
CA THR A 100 9.36 12.56 10.32
C THR A 100 7.82 12.58 10.31
N THR A 101 7.22 12.25 9.17
CA THR A 101 5.75 12.12 9.09
C THR A 101 5.20 11.10 10.08
N LEU A 102 5.99 10.08 10.43
CA LEU A 102 5.60 9.06 11.40
C LEU A 102 5.53 9.61 12.83
N THR A 103 6.51 10.42 13.25
CA THR A 103 6.52 11.02 14.59
C THR A 103 5.38 12.03 14.75
N LEU A 104 5.09 12.81 13.71
CA LEU A 104 3.90 13.67 13.70
C LEU A 104 2.60 12.86 13.79
N HIS A 105 2.48 11.78 13.01
CA HIS A 105 1.30 10.90 13.00
C HIS A 105 1.03 10.27 14.36
N SER A 106 2.04 9.66 14.98
CA SER A 106 1.90 9.01 16.28
C SER A 106 1.54 10.00 17.38
N THR A 107 2.11 11.20 17.32
CA THR A 107 1.81 12.26 18.29
C THR A 107 0.39 12.79 18.10
N LEU A 108 -0.03 13.11 16.88
CA LEU A 108 -1.41 13.55 16.60
C LEU A 108 -2.45 12.52 17.04
N ARG A 109 -2.18 11.22 16.80
CA ARG A 109 -3.06 10.13 17.25
C ARG A 109 -3.12 9.99 18.78
N ARG A 110 -2.05 10.36 19.48
CA ARG A 110 -2.00 10.34 20.95
C ARG A 110 -2.78 11.50 21.56
N PHE A 111 -2.72 12.69 20.96
CA PHE A 111 -3.42 13.88 21.46
C PHE A 111 -4.87 13.95 21.00
N PHE A 112 -5.20 13.39 19.84
CA PHE A 112 -6.54 13.44 19.28
C PHE A 112 -7.04 12.04 18.91
N SER A 113 -8.02 11.54 19.66
CA SER A 113 -8.68 10.24 19.39
C SER A 113 -9.46 10.22 18.07
N ASP A 114 -9.93 11.39 17.62
CA ASP A 114 -10.64 11.57 16.34
C ASP A 114 -9.72 11.55 15.11
N PHE A 115 -8.41 11.43 15.31
CA PHE A 115 -7.44 11.42 14.23
C PHE A 115 -7.38 10.04 13.55
N THR A 116 -8.23 9.84 12.54
CA THR A 116 -8.37 8.56 11.81
C THR A 116 -7.53 8.47 10.52
N MET A 117 -6.79 9.52 10.17
CA MET A 117 -6.02 9.56 8.93
C MET A 117 -4.84 8.58 8.96
N SER A 118 -4.56 7.95 7.82
CA SER A 118 -3.34 7.15 7.64
C SER A 118 -2.11 8.04 7.45
N THR A 119 -0.91 7.51 7.74
CA THR A 119 0.37 8.22 7.55
C THR A 119 0.55 8.72 6.12
N THR A 120 0.11 7.95 5.12
CA THR A 120 0.14 8.35 3.70
C THR A 120 -0.78 9.53 3.42
N THR A 121 -1.98 9.54 4.01
CA THR A 121 -2.94 10.64 3.86
C THR A 121 -2.42 11.91 4.53
N LEU A 122 -1.81 11.79 5.71
CA LEU A 122 -1.12 12.89 6.38
C LEU A 122 0.04 13.43 5.53
N LYS A 123 0.82 12.57 4.88
CA LYS A 123 1.90 13.01 3.98
C LYS A 123 1.38 13.88 2.83
N TYR A 124 0.27 13.47 2.19
CA TYR A 124 -0.36 14.28 1.14
C TYR A 124 -0.94 15.59 1.68
N LEU A 125 -1.53 15.56 2.87
CA LEU A 125 -2.04 16.77 3.52
C LEU A 125 -0.90 17.75 3.84
N LEU A 126 0.22 17.27 4.38
CA LEU A 126 1.41 18.09 4.65
C LEU A 126 1.95 18.73 3.37
N HIS A 127 2.07 17.95 2.29
CA HIS A 127 2.51 18.47 1.00
C HIS A 127 1.54 19.53 0.46
N GLY A 128 0.23 19.24 0.51
CA GLY A 128 -0.80 20.18 0.07
C GLY A 128 -0.93 21.44 0.94
N LEU A 129 -0.49 21.39 2.20
CA LEU A 129 -0.40 22.54 3.10
C LEU A 129 0.91 23.34 2.94
N GLY A 130 1.81 22.94 2.04
CA GLY A 130 3.09 23.62 1.81
C GLY A 130 4.19 23.27 2.81
N VAL A 131 4.10 22.13 3.50
CA VAL A 131 5.14 21.68 4.43
C VAL A 131 6.29 21.04 3.65
N LYS A 132 7.49 21.61 3.77
CA LYS A 132 8.74 21.06 3.25
C LYS A 132 9.55 20.39 4.35
N PHE A 133 10.25 19.32 3.96
CA PHE A 133 11.22 18.64 4.80
C PHE A 133 12.60 19.20 4.52
N VAL A 134 13.12 20.02 5.44
CA VAL A 134 14.46 20.60 5.34
C VAL A 134 15.41 19.74 6.19
N LYS A 135 16.53 19.33 5.59
CA LYS A 135 17.64 18.72 6.32
C LYS A 135 18.61 19.81 6.74
N ASN A 136 18.82 20.00 8.04
CA ASN A 136 19.80 20.95 8.57
C ASN A 136 20.74 20.22 9.55
N HIS A 137 22.05 20.28 9.31
CA HIS A 137 23.10 19.63 10.12
C HIS A 137 22.77 18.17 10.56
N GLY A 138 22.30 17.33 9.64
CA GLY A 138 21.96 15.92 9.91
C GLY A 138 20.59 15.70 10.59
N LYS A 139 19.86 16.77 10.92
CA LYS A 139 18.52 16.73 11.52
C LYS A 139 17.46 17.08 10.47
N GLN A 140 16.32 16.38 10.51
CA GLN A 140 15.17 16.66 9.65
C GLN A 140 14.20 17.59 10.37
N ARG A 141 13.77 18.65 9.71
CA ARG A 141 12.79 19.64 10.19
C ARG A 141 11.66 19.81 9.18
N MET A 142 10.45 19.99 9.69
CA MET A 142 9.29 20.39 8.89
C MET A 142 9.15 21.91 8.96
N VAL A 143 9.03 22.57 7.81
CA VAL A 143 8.86 24.03 7.71
C VAL A 143 7.74 24.32 6.73
N PHE A 144 6.88 25.29 7.05
CA PHE A 144 5.88 25.79 6.09
C PHE A 144 6.54 26.78 5.13
N GLU A 145 6.33 26.59 3.83
CA GLU A 145 6.62 27.63 2.84
C GLU A 145 5.52 28.68 2.91
N GLY A 146 5.90 29.92 3.23
CA GLY A 146 5.00 31.09 3.28
C GLY A 146 4.76 31.69 1.91
#